data_AF-A0A6I5WGI0-F1
#
_entry.id   AF-A0A6I5WGI0-F1
#
_cell.length_a   1.000
_cell.length_b   1.000
_cell.length_c   1.000
_cell.angle_alpha   90.00
_cell.angle_beta   90.00
_cell.angle_gamma   90.00
#
_symmetry.space_group_name_H-M   'P 1'
#
loop_
_entity.id
_entity.type
_entity.pdbx_description
1 polymer ?
#
loop_
_entity_poly.entity_id
_entity_poly.type
_entity_poly.pdbx_seq_one_letter_code
_entity_poly.pdbx_strand_id
1 'polypeptide(L)'
;MSVSTRVASAALVAVCASATATLGPAPARADTAPATCVTAPSTPTLSPTGVSVRSVATNGCTVYAIFWLMRWQSTDTGWRTVLERWMDPGTVNRLDFACRGSGTWTYRAVVWDPNMMGYLTSPDARITC
;
A
#
# COMPACT_ATOMS: atom_id res chain seq x y z
N MET A 1 71.98 35.69 -7.22
CA MET A 1 73.18 34.90 -6.85
C MET A 1 72.72 33.51 -6.47
N SER A 2 73.35 32.52 -7.11
CA SER A 2 73.05 31.10 -7.03
C SER A 2 73.61 30.51 -5.74
N VAL A 3 72.84 29.66 -5.06
CA VAL A 3 73.40 28.63 -4.15
C VAL A 3 72.66 27.33 -4.41
N SER A 4 73.39 26.40 -5.03
CA SER A 4 73.06 24.97 -5.09
C SER A 4 73.49 24.30 -3.80
N THR A 5 72.63 23.44 -3.26
CA THR A 5 73.07 22.35 -2.38
C THR A 5 72.29 21.09 -2.76
N ARG A 6 73.01 20.13 -3.35
CA ARG A 6 72.60 18.72 -3.45
C ARG A 6 72.64 18.12 -2.06
N VAL A 7 71.86 17.05 -1.80
CA VAL A 7 72.36 15.75 -1.32
C VAL A 7 71.20 14.79 -0.97
N ALA A 8 71.42 13.54 -1.41
CA ALA A 8 70.92 12.25 -0.93
C ALA A 8 69.44 11.88 -1.10
N SER A 9 69.23 11.03 -2.10
CA SER A 9 68.25 9.96 -2.10
C SER A 9 68.41 9.06 -0.87
N ALA A 10 67.31 8.79 -0.16
CA ALA A 10 67.15 7.60 0.66
C ALA A 10 65.87 6.91 0.19
N ALA A 11 66.04 5.81 -0.53
CA ALA A 11 64.98 4.89 -0.89
C ALA A 11 64.49 4.20 0.38
N LEU A 12 63.25 4.48 0.79
CA LEU A 12 62.56 3.68 1.80
C LEU A 12 61.53 2.82 1.06
N VAL A 13 61.90 1.55 0.92
CA VAL A 13 61.03 0.46 0.49
C VAL A 13 59.89 0.35 1.50
N ALA A 14 58.75 0.93 1.18
CA ALA A 14 57.52 0.66 1.90
C ALA A 14 57.02 -0.72 1.46
N VAL A 15 57.23 -1.71 2.32
CA VAL A 15 56.64 -3.03 2.23
C VAL A 15 55.12 -2.87 2.17
N CYS A 16 54.52 -3.16 1.02
CA CYS A 16 53.06 -3.30 0.88
C CYS A 16 52.62 -4.51 1.72
N ALA A 17 52.27 -4.26 2.99
CA ALA A 17 51.49 -5.20 3.76
C ALA A 17 50.08 -5.23 3.17
N SER A 18 49.83 -6.19 2.28
CA SER A 18 48.51 -6.54 1.81
C SER A 18 47.69 -7.07 2.98
N ALA A 19 46.99 -6.17 3.67
CA ALA A 19 45.89 -6.54 4.54
C ALA A 19 44.78 -7.12 3.65
N THR A 20 44.70 -8.44 3.58
CA THR A 20 43.53 -9.15 3.07
C THR A 20 42.35 -8.85 3.99
N ALA A 21 41.68 -7.73 3.72
CA ALA A 21 40.32 -7.52 4.20
C ALA A 21 39.46 -8.57 3.49
N THR A 22 39.06 -9.61 4.22
CA THR A 22 37.95 -10.47 3.85
C THR A 22 36.69 -9.60 3.84
N LEU A 23 36.43 -8.95 2.71
CA LEU A 23 35.13 -8.36 2.40
C LEU A 23 34.14 -9.53 2.32
N GLY A 24 33.55 -9.88 3.46
CA GLY A 24 32.34 -10.68 3.48
C GLY A 24 31.29 -9.99 2.60
N PRO A 25 30.36 -10.75 1.99
CA PRO A 25 29.31 -10.16 1.16
C PRO A 25 28.60 -9.08 1.97
N ALA A 26 28.52 -7.87 1.41
CA ALA A 26 27.76 -6.79 2.01
C ALA A 26 26.33 -7.31 2.30
N PRO A 27 25.78 -7.09 3.49
CA PRO A 27 24.42 -7.52 3.78
C PRO A 27 23.51 -6.90 2.72
N ALA A 28 22.74 -7.74 2.02
CA ALA A 28 21.73 -7.26 1.11
C ALA A 28 20.83 -6.28 1.88
N ARG A 29 20.72 -5.05 1.38
CA ARG A 29 19.76 -4.08 1.91
C ARG A 29 18.40 -4.75 1.76
N ALA A 30 17.75 -5.04 2.88
CA ALA A 30 16.38 -5.53 2.83
C ALA A 30 15.56 -4.42 2.18
N ASP A 31 15.19 -4.62 0.92
CA ASP A 31 14.18 -3.80 0.27
C ASP A 31 12.92 -3.96 1.12
N THR A 32 12.67 -2.96 1.95
CA THR A 32 11.44 -2.91 2.74
C THR A 32 10.34 -2.75 1.71
N ALA A 33 9.58 -3.82 1.48
CA ALA A 33 8.40 -3.76 0.64
C ALA A 33 7.56 -2.56 1.11
N PRO A 34 7.00 -1.74 0.20
CA PRO A 34 6.24 -0.58 0.62
C PRO A 34 5.14 -1.02 1.60
N ALA A 35 5.01 -0.28 2.69
CA ALA A 35 4.05 -0.65 3.72
C ALA A 35 2.65 -0.21 3.27
N THR A 36 1.71 -1.15 3.30
CA THR A 36 0.29 -0.86 3.15
C THR A 36 -0.13 0.12 4.26
N CYS A 37 -0.74 1.24 3.88
CA CYS A 37 -1.18 2.28 4.81
C CYS A 37 -2.70 2.34 4.98
N VAL A 38 -3.44 1.56 4.19
CA VAL A 38 -4.88 1.36 4.33
C VAL A 38 -5.20 -0.01 4.93
N THR A 39 -6.35 -0.15 5.57
CA THR A 39 -6.84 -1.48 5.99
C THR A 39 -7.72 -2.07 4.90
N ALA A 40 -7.74 -3.41 4.80
CA ALA A 40 -8.76 -4.07 3.99
C ALA A 40 -10.16 -3.64 4.48
N PRO A 41 -11.09 -3.31 3.57
CA PRO A 41 -12.44 -2.92 3.97
C PRO A 41 -13.15 -4.04 4.72
N SER A 42 -14.06 -3.66 5.62
CA SER A 42 -14.95 -4.63 6.25
C SER A 42 -15.84 -5.30 5.21
N THR A 43 -16.13 -6.59 5.40
CA THR A 43 -17.14 -7.30 4.60
C THR A 43 -18.45 -6.51 4.58
N PRO A 44 -19.07 -6.28 3.42
CA PRO A 44 -20.35 -5.60 3.34
C PRO A 44 -21.41 -6.34 4.16
N THR A 45 -22.20 -5.60 4.94
CA THR A 45 -23.30 -6.16 5.73
C THR A 45 -24.54 -5.28 5.61
N LEU A 46 -25.71 -5.88 5.86
CA LEU A 46 -26.92 -5.09 6.00
C LEU A 46 -26.83 -4.26 7.28
N SER A 47 -27.15 -2.97 7.20
CA SER A 47 -27.21 -2.08 8.35
C SER A 47 -28.20 -2.61 9.40
N PRO A 48 -28.04 -2.27 10.69
CA PRO A 48 -28.95 -2.72 11.74
C PRO A 48 -30.43 -2.35 11.50
N THR A 49 -30.67 -1.25 10.80
CA THR A 49 -32.03 -0.80 10.43
C THR A 49 -32.56 -1.47 9.16
N GLY A 50 -31.76 -2.28 8.46
CA GLY A 50 -32.16 -2.96 7.22
C GLY A 50 -32.19 -2.08 5.97
N VAL A 51 -31.87 -0.78 6.07
CA VAL A 51 -32.11 0.18 4.97
C VAL A 51 -30.91 0.43 4.07
N SER A 52 -29.71 0.04 4.49
CA SER A 52 -28.49 0.20 3.69
C SER A 52 -27.56 -1.01 3.76
N VAL A 53 -26.80 -1.22 2.69
CA VAL A 53 -25.60 -2.06 2.68
C VAL A 53 -24.42 -1.21 3.12
N ARG A 54 -23.69 -1.68 4.14
CA ARG A 54 -22.63 -0.94 4.81
C ARG A 54 -21.28 -1.62 4.68
N SER A 55 -20.24 -0.83 4.46
CA SER A 55 -18.84 -1.24 4.64
C SER A 55 -18.02 -0.08 5.21
N VAL A 56 -16.92 -0.40 5.88
CA VAL A 56 -16.03 0.54 6.58
C VAL A 56 -14.59 0.27 6.20
N ALA A 57 -13.78 1.33 6.05
CA ALA A 57 -12.35 1.22 5.86
C ALA A 57 -11.60 2.35 6.58
N THR A 58 -10.31 2.14 6.85
CA THR A 58 -9.42 3.11 7.48
C THR A 58 -8.32 3.51 6.50
N ASN A 59 -8.12 4.81 6.34
CA ASN A 59 -7.00 5.39 5.62
C ASN A 59 -5.95 5.87 6.64
N GLY A 60 -4.89 5.09 6.84
CA GLY A 60 -3.73 5.49 7.64
C GLY A 60 -2.63 6.17 6.82
N CYS A 61 -2.84 6.41 5.53
CA CYS A 61 -1.90 7.09 4.65
C CYS A 61 -1.87 8.61 4.96
N THR A 62 -0.79 9.26 4.57
CA THR A 62 -0.65 10.73 4.60
C THR A 62 -1.29 11.42 3.40
N VAL A 63 -1.82 10.64 2.45
CA VAL A 63 -2.49 11.10 1.23
C VAL A 63 -3.87 10.48 1.10
N TYR A 64 -4.65 10.96 0.13
CA TYR A 64 -5.98 10.42 -0.16
C TYR A 64 -5.94 8.96 -0.61
N ALA A 65 -6.90 8.18 -0.10
CA ALA A 65 -7.26 6.88 -0.63
C ALA A 65 -8.67 6.93 -1.24
N ILE A 66 -9.06 5.92 -2.01
CA ILE A 66 -10.41 5.81 -2.56
C ILE A 66 -11.05 4.52 -2.08
N PHE A 67 -12.30 4.61 -1.66
CA PHE A 67 -13.11 3.52 -1.14
C PHE A 67 -14.33 3.30 -2.01
N TRP A 68 -14.50 2.09 -2.52
CA TRP A 68 -15.64 1.68 -3.32
C TRP A 68 -16.45 0.59 -2.63
N LEU A 69 -17.77 0.67 -2.80
CA LEU A 69 -18.67 -0.46 -2.66
C LEU A 69 -19.07 -0.91 -4.06
N MET A 70 -18.90 -2.19 -4.34
CA MET A 70 -19.23 -2.79 -5.62
C MET A 70 -20.34 -3.83 -5.46
N ARG A 71 -21.14 -4.00 -6.51
CA ARG A 71 -22.18 -5.02 -6.63
C ARG A 71 -21.96 -5.82 -7.91
N TRP A 72 -22.01 -7.14 -7.82
CA TRP A 72 -21.99 -8.00 -8.99
C TRP A 72 -23.31 -7.89 -9.76
N GLN A 73 -23.23 -7.67 -11.07
CA GLN A 73 -24.38 -7.65 -11.96
C GLN A 73 -24.28 -8.82 -12.94
N SER A 74 -25.30 -9.67 -12.95
CA SER A 74 -25.37 -10.83 -13.85
C SER A 74 -25.69 -10.45 -15.29
N THR A 75 -26.38 -9.33 -15.52
CA THR A 75 -26.75 -8.84 -16.86
C THR A 75 -25.54 -8.48 -17.72
N ASP A 76 -24.53 -7.86 -17.09
CA ASP A 76 -23.28 -7.44 -17.75
C ASP A 76 -22.07 -8.29 -17.31
N THR A 77 -22.32 -9.35 -16.53
CA THR A 77 -21.32 -10.27 -15.95
C THR A 77 -20.09 -9.54 -15.36
N GLY A 78 -20.31 -8.66 -14.39
CA GLY A 78 -19.20 -7.90 -13.82
C GLY A 78 -19.49 -7.16 -12.53
N TRP A 79 -18.41 -6.71 -11.88
CA TRP A 79 -18.47 -5.82 -10.74
C TRP A 79 -18.79 -4.40 -11.18
N ARG A 80 -19.81 -3.78 -10.58
CA ARG A 80 -20.14 -2.38 -10.78
C ARG A 80 -20.00 -1.61 -9.47
N THR A 81 -19.31 -0.47 -9.53
CA THR A 81 -19.32 0.49 -8.42
C THR A 81 -20.73 0.99 -8.21
N VAL A 82 -21.25 0.83 -6.99
CA VAL A 82 -22.56 1.36 -6.59
C VAL A 82 -22.42 2.58 -5.67
N LEU A 83 -21.27 2.72 -5.01
CA LEU A 83 -20.92 3.89 -4.23
C LEU A 83 -19.41 4.05 -4.16
N GLU A 84 -18.94 5.30 -4.20
CA GLU A 84 -17.53 5.68 -4.09
C GLU A 84 -17.37 6.77 -3.03
N ARG A 85 -16.21 6.79 -2.37
CA ARG A 85 -15.80 7.89 -1.51
C ARG A 85 -14.28 8.06 -1.50
N TRP A 86 -13.85 9.31 -1.60
CA TRP A 86 -12.49 9.72 -1.27
C TRP A 86 -12.29 9.75 0.25
N MET A 87 -11.20 9.18 0.73
CA MET A 87 -10.85 9.11 2.15
C MET A 87 -9.71 10.07 2.45
N ASP A 88 -9.96 11.10 3.26
CA ASP A 88 -8.91 11.97 3.78
C ASP A 88 -7.85 11.17 4.58
N PRO A 89 -6.61 11.65 4.65
CA PRO A 89 -5.56 11.09 5.49
C PRO A 89 -5.99 10.89 6.95
N GLY A 90 -5.66 9.75 7.54
CA GLY A 90 -5.93 9.44 8.95
C GLY A 90 -7.40 9.20 9.32
N THR A 91 -8.29 9.00 8.34
CA THR A 91 -9.73 8.88 8.60
C THR A 91 -10.26 7.45 8.53
N VAL A 92 -11.36 7.22 9.26
CA VAL A 92 -12.23 6.06 9.06
C VAL A 92 -13.43 6.52 8.24
N ASN A 93 -13.69 5.84 7.13
CA ASN A 93 -14.81 6.16 6.26
C ASN A 93 -15.79 5.00 6.17
N ARG A 94 -17.06 5.37 5.98
CA ARG A 94 -18.19 4.45 5.88
C ARG A 94 -18.95 4.72 4.59
N LEU A 95 -19.27 3.65 3.88
CA LEU A 95 -20.19 3.65 2.76
C LEU A 95 -21.53 3.07 3.21
N ASP A 96 -22.63 3.75 2.91
CA ASP A 96 -24.00 3.26 3.11
C ASP A 96 -24.76 3.39 1.78
N PHE A 97 -24.85 2.28 1.05
CA PHE A 97 -25.63 2.24 -0.18
C PHE A 97 -27.06 1.83 0.14
N ALA A 98 -28.04 2.58 -0.37
CA ALA A 98 -29.43 2.32 -0.05
C ALA A 98 -29.88 0.94 -0.56
N CYS A 99 -30.43 0.14 0.35
CA CYS A 99 -30.96 -1.19 0.06
C CYS A 99 -32.39 -0.99 -0.50
N ARG A 100 -32.48 -0.62 -1.78
CA ARG A 100 -33.75 -0.34 -2.48
C ARG A 100 -33.99 -1.41 -3.54
N GLY A 101 -35.11 -2.12 -3.42
CA GLY A 101 -35.52 -3.19 -4.34
C GLY A 101 -35.45 -4.57 -3.70
N SER A 102 -36.21 -5.52 -4.23
CA SER A 102 -36.22 -6.92 -3.78
C SER A 102 -35.18 -7.74 -4.55
N GLY A 103 -34.32 -8.48 -3.84
CA GLY A 103 -33.37 -9.43 -4.42
C GLY A 103 -32.11 -9.62 -3.58
N THR A 104 -31.51 -10.80 -3.73
CA THR A 104 -30.18 -11.09 -3.18
C THR A 104 -29.10 -10.70 -4.18
N TRP A 105 -28.18 -9.85 -3.75
CA TRP A 105 -27.05 -9.38 -4.55
C TRP A 105 -25.73 -9.74 -3.88
N THR A 106 -24.68 -9.95 -4.67
CA THR A 106 -23.32 -10.12 -4.16
C THR A 106 -22.63 -8.76 -4.15
N TYR A 107 -22.11 -8.37 -2.99
CA TYR A 107 -21.38 -7.14 -2.77
C TYR A 107 -19.94 -7.43 -2.38
N ARG A 108 -19.03 -6.50 -2.71
CA ARG A 108 -17.67 -6.45 -2.16
C ARG A 108 -17.28 -4.99 -1.96
N ALA A 109 -16.31 -4.74 -1.10
CA ALA A 109 -15.76 -3.40 -0.93
C ALA A 109 -14.26 -3.39 -1.23
N VAL A 110 -13.79 -2.32 -1.85
CA VAL A 110 -12.41 -2.18 -2.34
C VAL A 110 -11.85 -0.86 -1.88
N VAL A 111 -10.61 -0.84 -1.39
CA VAL A 111 -9.86 0.39 -1.16
C VAL A 111 -8.60 0.38 -2.00
N TRP A 112 -8.32 1.50 -2.64
CA TRP A 112 -7.03 1.74 -3.30
C TRP A 112 -6.02 2.25 -2.29
N ASP A 113 -4.89 1.55 -2.20
CA ASP A 113 -3.73 1.95 -1.42
C ASP A 113 -2.77 2.77 -2.32
N PRO A 114 -2.61 4.07 -2.05
CA PRO A 114 -1.73 4.94 -2.84
C PRO A 114 -0.24 4.64 -2.66
N ASN A 115 0.18 4.05 -1.53
CA ASN A 115 1.58 3.71 -1.30
C ASN A 115 1.99 2.46 -2.07
N MET A 116 1.09 1.48 -2.14
CA MET A 116 1.33 0.22 -2.85
C MET A 116 0.88 0.26 -4.31
N MET A 117 0.21 1.33 -4.73
CA MET A 117 -0.46 1.44 -6.03
C MET A 117 -1.38 0.24 -6.30
N GLY A 118 -2.03 -0.27 -5.25
CA GLY A 118 -2.72 -1.56 -5.25
C GLY A 118 -4.11 -1.48 -4.65
N TYR A 119 -4.86 -2.58 -4.74
CA TYR A 119 -6.21 -2.66 -4.18
C TYR A 119 -6.27 -3.69 -3.06
N LEU A 120 -6.85 -3.29 -1.93
CA LEU A 120 -7.29 -4.22 -0.90
C LEU A 120 -8.78 -4.47 -1.05
N THR A 121 -9.19 -5.73 -0.96
CA THR A 121 -10.58 -6.12 -1.17
C THR A 121 -11.12 -6.88 0.02
N SER A 122 -12.37 -6.59 0.40
CA SER A 122 -13.10 -7.39 1.38
C SER A 122 -13.46 -8.77 0.80
N PRO A 123 -13.81 -9.74 1.65
CA PRO A 123 -14.61 -10.88 1.21
C PRO A 123 -15.90 -10.43 0.52
N ASP A 124 -16.40 -11.28 -0.38
CA ASP A 124 -17.68 -11.06 -1.04
C ASP A 124 -18.83 -11.47 -0.09
N ALA A 125 -19.93 -10.72 -0.11
CA ALA A 125 -21.08 -10.94 0.75
C ALA A 125 -22.38 -10.98 -0.07
N ARG A 126 -23.22 -12.00 0.16
CA ARG A 126 -24.58 -12.04 -0.41
C ARG A 126 -25.55 -11.36 0.56
N ILE A 127 -26.21 -10.31 0.10
CA ILE A 127 -27.12 -9.50 0.92
C ILE A 127 -28.45 -9.36 0.19
N THR A 128 -29.54 -9.63 0.90
CA THR A 128 -30.90 -9.43 0.43
C THR A 128 -31.38 -8.04 0.84
N CYS A 129 -31.78 -7.27 -0.17
CA CYS A 129 -32.74 -6.18 -0.06
C CYS A 129 -34.11 -6.73 -0.50
#